data_AF-A0A7K1C8A8-F1
#
_entry.id   AF-A0A7K1C8A8-F1
#
_cell.length_a   1.000
_cell.length_b   1.000
_cell.length_c   1.000
_cell.angle_alpha   90.00
_cell.angle_beta   90.00
_cell.angle_gamma   90.00
#
_symmetry.space_group_name_H-M   'P 1'
#
loop_
_entity.id
_entity.type
_entity.pdbx_description
1 polymer ?
#
loop_
_entity_poly.entity_id
_entity_poly.type
_entity_poly.pdbx_seq_one_letter_code
_entity_poly.pdbx_strand_id
1 'polypeptide(L)'
;HNVSQLDQFKALADSYGAQLRITRLRPSGRGADTWNELHPTNGQQREIYDWLMKHGENVLTGDSFFHLNAFGESLPGLNMCGAGRVVCLIDPIGDVYACPFVIHDEFKAGNVRDEGGFSRVWKQSDLFLSLREPQSAGACASCGSYDACQGGCMAAKFFTGIPLDGPDPECVGGDGEHALSIVTPGSAPKPAMDHSKPVTLSRKPVSARR
;
A
#
# COMPACT_ATOMS: atom_id res chain seq x y z
N HIS A 1 0.31 -9.86 13.64
CA HIS A 1 -0.45 -10.99 14.22
C HIS A 1 -0.20 -12.36 13.59
N ASN A 2 0.06 -12.48 12.28
CA ASN A 2 0.15 -13.77 11.59
C ASN A 2 1.51 -14.05 10.91
N VAL A 3 2.56 -13.30 11.27
CA VAL A 3 3.89 -13.46 10.66
C VAL A 3 4.47 -14.86 10.93
N SER A 4 4.25 -15.41 12.12
CA SER A 4 4.66 -16.78 12.47
C SER A 4 3.95 -17.88 11.67
N GLN A 5 2.95 -17.54 10.85
CA GLN A 5 2.19 -18.48 10.02
C GLN A 5 2.61 -18.48 8.55
N LEU A 6 3.64 -17.71 8.17
CA LEU A 6 4.08 -17.59 6.76
C LEU A 6 4.39 -18.95 6.11
N ASP A 7 5.06 -19.86 6.83
CA ASP A 7 5.33 -21.22 6.33
C ASP A 7 4.05 -22.02 6.09
N GLN A 8 3.03 -21.86 6.96
CA GLN A 8 1.75 -22.54 6.80
C GLN A 8 0.97 -21.98 5.61
N PHE A 9 1.01 -20.66 5.37
CA PHE A 9 0.43 -20.05 4.18
C PHE A 9 1.13 -20.51 2.91
N LYS A 10 2.46 -20.66 2.93
CA LYS A 10 3.22 -21.18 1.79
C LYS A 10 2.87 -22.62 1.49
N ALA A 11 2.84 -23.47 2.52
CA ALA A 11 2.44 -24.88 2.38
C ALA A 11 0.99 -25.01 1.85
N LEU A 12 0.08 -24.16 2.31
CA LEU A 12 -1.29 -24.11 1.80
C LEU A 12 -1.31 -23.76 0.31
N ALA A 13 -0.64 -22.69 -0.11
CA ALA A 13 -0.57 -22.31 -1.52
C ALA A 13 0.02 -23.44 -2.38
N ASP A 14 1.11 -24.07 -1.93
CA ASP A 14 1.78 -25.17 -2.62
C ASP A 14 0.89 -26.39 -2.78
N SER A 15 0.08 -26.73 -1.77
CA SER A 15 -0.88 -27.84 -1.84
C SER A 15 -1.93 -27.69 -2.93
N TYR A 16 -2.21 -26.46 -3.36
CA TYR A 16 -3.10 -26.14 -4.47
C TYR A 16 -2.35 -25.89 -5.79
N GLY A 17 -1.02 -26.03 -5.81
CA GLY A 17 -0.18 -25.66 -6.95
C GLY A 17 -0.24 -24.17 -7.27
N ALA A 18 -0.55 -23.33 -6.27
CA ALA A 18 -0.66 -21.88 -6.40
C ALA A 18 0.62 -21.19 -5.92
N GLN A 19 0.90 -20.00 -6.48
CA GLN A 19 1.97 -19.14 -5.98
C GLN A 19 1.44 -18.26 -4.85
N LEU A 20 2.16 -18.22 -3.73
CA LEU A 20 1.81 -17.33 -2.62
C LEU A 20 2.15 -15.88 -2.97
N ARG A 21 1.19 -14.98 -2.74
CA ARG A 21 1.42 -13.53 -2.70
C ARG A 21 1.16 -13.02 -1.29
N ILE A 22 2.13 -12.31 -0.72
CA ILE A 22 1.95 -11.61 0.56
C ILE A 22 1.94 -10.10 0.34
N THR A 23 1.10 -9.41 1.09
CA THR A 23 0.99 -7.95 1.09
C THR A 23 0.79 -7.45 2.50
N ARG A 24 1.45 -6.34 2.84
CA ARG A 24 1.27 -5.65 4.11
C ARG A 24 -0.12 -5.04 4.20
N LEU A 25 -0.61 -4.91 5.42
CA LEU A 25 -1.82 -4.15 5.68
C LEU A 25 -1.52 -2.66 5.45
N ARG A 26 -2.32 -2.01 4.62
CA ARG A 26 -2.26 -0.56 4.40
C ARG A 26 -3.45 0.12 5.09
N PRO A 27 -3.28 1.32 5.65
CA PRO A 27 -4.34 2.06 6.36
C PRO A 27 -5.36 2.68 5.39
N SER A 28 -5.88 1.92 4.44
CA SER A 28 -6.81 2.40 3.40
C SER A 28 -8.19 1.75 3.53
N GLY A 29 -9.26 2.49 3.25
CA GLY A 29 -10.63 1.99 3.42
C GLY A 29 -10.89 1.57 4.87
N ARG A 30 -11.56 0.43 5.07
CA ARG A 30 -11.75 -0.19 6.40
C ARG A 30 -10.45 -0.67 7.05
N GLY A 31 -9.35 -0.75 6.29
CA GLY A 31 -8.03 -1.05 6.83
C GLY A 31 -7.54 0.02 7.79
N ALA A 32 -7.94 1.29 7.61
CA ALA A 32 -7.57 2.39 8.50
C ALA A 32 -8.01 2.16 9.94
N ASP A 33 -9.22 1.61 10.15
CA ASP A 33 -9.82 1.41 11.46
C ASP A 33 -9.09 0.35 12.30
N THR A 34 -8.38 -0.57 11.65
CA THR A 34 -7.69 -1.70 12.30
C THR A 34 -6.18 -1.66 12.15
N TRP A 35 -5.65 -0.69 11.41
CA TRP A 35 -4.23 -0.66 11.04
C TRP A 35 -3.33 -0.59 12.28
N ASN A 36 -3.62 0.30 13.23
CA ASN A 36 -2.86 0.46 14.47
C ASN A 36 -2.75 -0.84 15.30
N GLU A 37 -3.77 -1.69 15.21
CA GLU A 37 -3.77 -2.97 15.93
C GLU A 37 -3.03 -4.06 15.14
N LEU A 38 -3.12 -4.03 13.81
CA LEU A 38 -2.79 -5.18 12.97
C LEU A 38 -1.48 -5.06 12.19
N HIS A 39 -0.92 -3.86 12.04
CA HIS A 39 0.34 -3.66 11.33
C HIS A 39 1.50 -4.42 12.02
N PRO A 40 2.49 -4.90 11.26
CA PRO A 40 3.63 -5.59 11.84
C PRO A 40 4.47 -4.65 12.72
N THR A 41 4.94 -5.17 13.85
CA THR A 41 5.99 -4.52 14.64
C THR A 41 7.32 -4.55 13.89
N ASN A 42 8.31 -3.73 14.29
CA ASN A 42 9.64 -3.75 13.66
C ASN A 42 10.30 -5.13 13.72
N GLY A 43 10.17 -5.84 14.85
CA GLY A 43 10.65 -7.24 14.97
C GLY A 43 9.96 -8.19 13.99
N GLN A 44 8.64 -8.06 13.82
CA GLN A 44 7.89 -8.81 12.82
C GLN A 44 8.30 -8.46 11.38
N GLN A 45 8.60 -7.19 11.10
CA GLN A 45 9.11 -6.78 9.79
C GLN A 45 10.45 -7.43 9.46
N ARG A 46 11.35 -7.58 10.44
CA ARG A 46 12.60 -8.32 10.28
C ARG A 46 12.36 -9.79 9.99
N GLU A 47 11.44 -10.42 10.71
CA GLU A 47 11.05 -11.82 10.47
C GLU A 47 10.47 -12.01 9.05
N ILE A 48 9.61 -11.09 8.59
CA ILE A 48 9.10 -11.07 7.21
C ILE A 48 10.25 -10.94 6.19
N TYR A 49 11.18 -10.00 6.42
CA TYR A 49 12.32 -9.77 5.54
C TYR A 49 13.19 -11.02 5.40
N ASP A 50 13.61 -11.60 6.53
CA ASP A 50 14.45 -12.80 6.53
C ASP A 50 13.74 -13.98 5.88
N TRP A 51 12.43 -14.11 6.08
CA TRP A 51 11.62 -15.15 5.45
C TRP A 51 11.50 -14.96 3.93
N LEU A 52 11.28 -13.72 3.46
CA LEU A 52 11.22 -13.40 2.04
C LEU A 52 12.56 -13.63 1.34
N MET A 53 13.69 -13.25 1.96
CA MET A 53 15.02 -13.51 1.42
C MET A 53 15.29 -15.00 1.19
N LYS A 54 14.82 -15.87 2.10
CA LYS A 54 14.95 -17.33 1.96
C LYS A 54 14.10 -17.92 0.82
N HIS A 55 12.96 -17.31 0.51
CA HIS A 55 12.04 -17.81 -0.51
C HIS A 55 12.25 -17.18 -1.89
N GLY A 56 12.86 -15.99 -1.96
CA GLY A 56 13.16 -15.28 -3.20
C GLY A 56 11.91 -15.10 -4.07
N GLU A 57 12.04 -15.36 -5.37
CA GLU A 57 10.96 -15.19 -6.36
C GLU A 57 9.80 -16.20 -6.22
N ASN A 58 9.93 -17.20 -5.35
CA ASN A 58 8.85 -18.16 -5.09
C ASN A 58 7.66 -17.55 -4.35
N VAL A 59 7.80 -16.31 -3.84
CA VAL A 59 6.74 -15.55 -3.18
C VAL A 59 6.64 -14.18 -3.80
N LEU A 60 5.42 -13.80 -4.20
CA LEU A 60 5.15 -12.48 -4.77
C LEU A 60 4.87 -11.46 -3.65
N THR A 61 5.48 -10.29 -3.75
CA THR A 61 5.25 -9.15 -2.83
C THR A 61 4.54 -7.98 -3.52
N GLY A 62 4.73 -7.84 -4.83
CA GLY A 62 4.26 -6.69 -5.58
C GLY A 62 4.95 -5.41 -5.11
N ASP A 63 4.17 -4.37 -4.85
CA ASP A 63 4.64 -3.06 -4.39
C ASP A 63 4.65 -2.92 -2.85
N SER A 64 4.65 -4.02 -2.12
CA SER A 64 4.28 -4.00 -0.70
C SER A 64 5.44 -3.76 0.28
N PHE A 65 6.62 -4.30 0.00
CA PHE A 65 7.65 -4.47 1.04
C PHE A 65 8.96 -3.74 0.73
N PHE A 66 8.94 -2.75 -0.15
CA PHE A 66 10.15 -2.02 -0.55
C PHE A 66 10.80 -1.21 0.59
N HIS A 67 10.05 -0.86 1.64
CA HIS A 67 10.59 -0.29 2.88
C HIS A 67 11.51 -1.26 3.65
N LEU A 68 11.33 -2.57 3.48
CA LEU A 68 12.18 -3.59 4.11
C LEU A 68 13.59 -3.66 3.51
N ASN A 69 13.79 -3.16 2.28
CA ASN A 69 15.11 -3.12 1.65
C ASN A 69 16.13 -2.32 2.48
N ALA A 70 15.67 -1.39 3.34
CA ALA A 70 16.54 -0.66 4.26
C ALA A 70 17.19 -1.55 5.35
N PHE A 71 16.78 -2.82 5.48
CA PHE A 71 17.48 -3.81 6.31
C PHE A 71 18.78 -4.33 5.68
N GLY A 72 18.98 -4.24 4.36
CA GLY A 72 20.18 -4.75 3.70
C GLY A 72 19.98 -5.07 2.21
N GLU A 73 20.13 -6.34 1.85
CA GLU A 73 19.94 -6.80 0.47
C GLU A 73 18.51 -6.53 -0.02
N SER A 74 18.38 -6.12 -1.28
CA SER A 74 17.08 -5.75 -1.85
C SER A 74 16.22 -6.97 -2.13
N LEU A 75 14.97 -6.93 -1.70
CA LEU A 75 13.95 -7.90 -2.07
C LEU A 75 13.65 -7.81 -3.58
N PRO A 76 13.26 -8.93 -4.22
CA PRO A 76 12.74 -8.89 -5.59
C PRO A 76 11.55 -7.95 -5.71
N GLY A 77 11.55 -7.10 -6.74
CA GLY A 77 10.45 -6.19 -7.06
C GLY A 77 10.87 -4.72 -7.05
N LEU A 78 9.93 -3.85 -6.68
CA LEU A 78 10.17 -2.40 -6.62
C LEU A 78 10.98 -2.05 -5.36
N ASN A 79 11.81 -1.02 -5.44
CA ASN A 79 12.48 -0.37 -4.31
C ASN A 79 11.88 1.01 -3.98
N MET A 80 10.77 1.37 -4.62
CA MET A 80 10.17 2.70 -4.55
C MET A 80 8.66 2.67 -4.80
N CYS A 81 7.97 3.76 -4.45
CA CYS A 81 6.53 3.88 -4.68
C CYS A 81 6.18 3.90 -6.18
N GLY A 82 5.28 3.00 -6.59
CA GLY A 82 4.86 2.88 -7.99
C GLY A 82 3.72 3.80 -8.42
N ALA A 83 3.15 4.59 -7.51
CA ALA A 83 1.94 5.38 -7.73
C ALA A 83 2.09 6.35 -8.91
N GLY A 84 1.20 6.26 -9.90
CA GLY A 84 1.26 7.05 -11.13
C GLY A 84 2.45 6.74 -12.05
N ARG A 85 3.37 5.84 -11.66
CA ARG A 85 4.59 5.47 -12.42
C ARG A 85 4.44 4.13 -13.12
N VAL A 86 4.05 3.11 -12.36
CA VAL A 86 3.88 1.73 -12.83
C VAL A 86 2.51 1.15 -12.46
N VAL A 87 1.75 1.86 -11.62
CA VAL A 87 0.39 1.47 -11.21
C VAL A 87 -0.52 2.70 -11.12
N CYS A 88 -1.80 2.50 -11.41
CA CYS A 88 -2.91 3.38 -11.05
C CYS A 88 -4.16 2.51 -10.80
N LEU A 89 -5.20 3.10 -10.21
CA LEU A 89 -6.52 2.51 -10.07
C LEU A 89 -7.47 3.19 -11.04
N ILE A 90 -8.34 2.43 -11.71
CA ILE A 90 -9.54 2.94 -12.36
C ILE A 90 -10.72 2.38 -11.56
N ASP A 91 -11.55 3.25 -11.02
CA ASP A 91 -12.70 2.87 -10.20
C ASP A 91 -13.92 2.48 -11.07
N PRO A 92 -15.02 1.99 -10.47
CA PRO A 92 -16.20 1.55 -11.22
C PRO A 92 -16.92 2.64 -12.02
N ILE A 93 -16.75 3.92 -11.71
CA ILE A 93 -17.34 5.04 -12.47
C ILE A 93 -16.36 5.66 -13.47
N GLY A 94 -15.12 5.17 -13.50
CA GLY A 94 -14.08 5.56 -14.42
C GLY A 94 -13.08 6.56 -13.87
N ASP A 95 -13.16 6.94 -12.60
CA ASP A 95 -12.20 7.83 -11.96
C ASP A 95 -10.85 7.13 -11.84
N VAL A 96 -9.78 7.84 -12.17
CA VAL A 96 -8.42 7.32 -12.18
C VAL A 96 -7.66 7.90 -10.99
N TYR A 97 -7.14 7.04 -10.11
CA TYR A 97 -6.34 7.42 -8.95
C TYR A 97 -4.90 6.92 -9.07
N ALA A 98 -3.95 7.65 -8.48
CA ALA A 98 -2.52 7.32 -8.57
C ALA A 98 -2.15 5.96 -7.98
N CYS A 99 -2.86 5.49 -6.96
CA CYS A 99 -2.57 4.22 -6.31
C CYS A 99 -3.86 3.55 -5.81
N PRO A 100 -3.99 2.22 -5.93
CA PRO A 100 -5.18 1.48 -5.48
C PRO A 100 -5.42 1.55 -3.97
N PHE A 101 -4.42 1.98 -3.21
CA PHE A 101 -4.51 2.17 -1.76
C PHE A 101 -4.73 3.62 -1.36
N VAL A 102 -4.94 4.55 -2.30
CA VAL A 102 -5.24 5.96 -2.01
C VAL A 102 -6.34 6.50 -2.95
N ILE A 103 -7.57 6.13 -2.60
CA ILE A 103 -8.80 6.58 -3.28
C ILE A 103 -9.27 7.86 -2.58
N HIS A 104 -8.58 8.96 -2.89
CA HIS A 104 -8.83 10.28 -2.34
C HIS A 104 -8.67 11.34 -3.44
N ASP A 105 -9.40 12.45 -3.34
CA ASP A 105 -9.45 13.47 -4.40
C ASP A 105 -8.08 14.10 -4.69
N GLU A 106 -7.22 14.25 -3.66
CA GLU A 106 -5.83 14.69 -3.83
C GLU A 106 -5.00 13.80 -4.78
N PHE A 107 -5.41 12.54 -4.94
CA PHE A 107 -4.72 11.56 -5.77
C PHE A 107 -5.54 11.14 -6.99
N LYS A 108 -6.60 11.88 -7.34
CA LYS A 108 -7.39 11.68 -8.55
C LYS A 108 -6.75 12.41 -9.74
N ALA A 109 -6.45 11.66 -10.79
CA ALA A 109 -5.78 12.14 -12.00
C ALA A 109 -6.75 12.53 -13.15
N GLY A 110 -8.02 12.12 -13.08
CA GLY A 110 -9.04 12.39 -14.10
C GLY A 110 -10.06 11.26 -14.19
N ASN A 111 -10.86 11.22 -15.27
CA ASN A 111 -11.78 10.13 -15.55
C ASN A 111 -11.57 9.56 -16.97
N VAL A 112 -11.66 8.23 -17.12
CA VAL A 112 -11.45 7.56 -18.42
C VAL A 112 -12.54 7.86 -19.46
N ARG A 113 -13.67 8.44 -19.04
CA ARG A 113 -14.80 8.83 -19.88
C ARG A 113 -14.62 10.23 -20.48
N ASP A 114 -13.64 10.99 -20.01
CA ASP A 114 -13.34 12.33 -20.52
C ASP A 114 -12.62 12.27 -21.88
N GLU A 115 -12.54 13.42 -22.56
CA GLU A 115 -11.87 13.54 -23.86
C GLU A 115 -10.40 13.08 -23.79
N GLY A 116 -10.02 12.16 -24.69
CA GLY A 116 -8.68 11.55 -24.73
C GLY A 116 -8.52 10.31 -23.83
N GLY A 117 -9.52 10.01 -22.99
CA GLY A 117 -9.63 8.78 -22.21
C GLY A 117 -8.43 8.46 -21.33
N PHE A 118 -8.25 7.17 -21.01
CA PHE A 118 -7.16 6.72 -20.14
C PHE A 118 -5.76 7.11 -20.65
N SER A 119 -5.52 7.11 -21.96
CA SER A 119 -4.21 7.50 -22.50
C SER A 119 -3.84 8.94 -22.16
N ARG A 120 -4.81 9.86 -22.20
CA ARG A 120 -4.58 11.25 -21.78
C ARG A 120 -4.30 11.32 -20.28
N VAL A 121 -5.12 10.69 -19.45
CA VAL A 121 -4.92 10.67 -17.99
C VAL A 121 -3.54 10.09 -17.62
N TRP A 122 -3.18 8.95 -18.20
CA TRP A 122 -1.91 8.28 -17.91
C TRP A 122 -0.70 9.11 -18.33
N LYS A 123 -0.73 9.74 -19.50
CA LYS A 123 0.46 10.42 -20.07
C LYS A 123 0.55 11.91 -19.72
N GLN A 124 -0.57 12.56 -19.42
CA GLN A 124 -0.67 14.03 -19.42
C GLN A 124 -1.38 14.60 -18.19
N SER A 125 -1.84 13.79 -17.23
CA SER A 125 -2.39 14.35 -15.99
C SER A 125 -1.29 15.03 -15.18
N ASP A 126 -1.57 16.24 -14.67
CA ASP A 126 -0.63 17.00 -13.85
C ASP A 126 -0.15 16.20 -12.64
N LEU A 127 -1.07 15.44 -12.02
CA LEU A 127 -0.75 14.56 -10.89
C LEU A 127 0.28 13.49 -11.28
N PHE A 128 0.07 12.75 -12.37
CA PHE A 128 1.03 11.67 -12.72
C PHE A 128 2.35 12.22 -13.25
N LEU A 129 2.34 13.37 -13.93
CA LEU A 129 3.56 14.07 -14.31
C LEU A 129 4.35 14.47 -13.05
N SER A 130 3.70 15.11 -12.08
CA SER A 130 4.31 15.49 -10.80
C SER A 130 4.85 14.29 -10.02
N LEU A 131 4.09 13.20 -9.94
CA LEU A 131 4.53 11.98 -9.25
C LEU A 131 5.70 11.27 -9.92
N ARG A 132 5.98 11.54 -11.20
CA ARG A 132 7.10 10.95 -11.97
C ARG A 132 8.39 11.74 -11.85
N GLU A 133 8.32 13.02 -11.46
CA GLU A 133 9.51 13.82 -11.22
C GLU A 133 10.37 13.22 -10.08
N PRO A 134 11.69 13.47 -10.07
CA PRO A 134 12.54 13.14 -8.93
C PRO A 134 11.94 13.70 -7.64
N GLN A 135 11.71 12.84 -6.66
CA GLN A 135 11.09 13.23 -5.40
C GLN A 135 12.16 13.69 -4.40
N SER A 136 11.82 14.64 -3.54
CA SER A 136 12.67 15.00 -2.42
C SER A 136 12.75 13.84 -1.43
N ALA A 137 13.95 13.60 -0.87
CA ALA A 137 14.13 12.66 0.22
C ALA A 137 13.47 13.13 1.53
N GLY A 138 13.13 14.42 1.64
CA GLY A 138 12.43 14.98 2.80
C GLY A 138 13.11 14.65 4.12
N ALA A 139 12.35 14.17 5.10
CA ALA A 139 12.86 13.72 6.39
C ALA A 139 13.89 12.57 6.28
N CYS A 140 13.89 11.83 5.16
CA CYS A 140 14.85 10.75 4.91
C CYS A 140 16.15 11.23 4.23
N ALA A 141 16.35 12.52 3.98
CA ALA A 141 17.53 13.03 3.26
C ALA A 141 18.87 12.72 3.95
N SER A 142 18.89 12.60 5.28
CA SER A 142 20.06 12.20 6.06
C SER A 142 20.11 10.70 6.37
N CYS A 143 19.13 9.93 5.90
CA CYS A 143 19.07 8.48 6.12
C CYS A 143 20.06 7.78 5.18
N GLY A 144 21.02 7.03 5.75
CA GLY A 144 21.97 6.22 4.97
C GLY A 144 21.34 5.10 4.13
N SER A 145 20.05 4.82 4.32
CA SER A 145 19.30 3.77 3.59
C SER A 145 18.27 4.33 2.61
N TYR A 146 18.25 5.64 2.34
CA TYR A 146 17.24 6.25 1.45
C TYR A 146 17.20 5.58 0.07
N ASP A 147 18.36 5.29 -0.52
CA ASP A 147 18.42 4.68 -1.84
C ASP A 147 17.76 3.30 -1.93
N ALA A 148 17.70 2.57 -0.80
CA ALA A 148 17.12 1.24 -0.73
C ALA A 148 15.58 1.25 -0.74
N CYS A 149 14.94 2.30 -0.20
CA CYS A 149 13.48 2.32 0.01
C CYS A 149 12.74 3.57 -0.51
N GLN A 150 13.47 4.62 -0.87
CA GLN A 150 12.96 5.91 -1.36
C GLN A 150 11.89 6.53 -0.44
N GLY A 151 12.02 6.34 0.87
CA GLY A 151 11.10 6.89 1.87
C GLY A 151 9.76 6.16 2.00
N GLY A 152 9.57 5.02 1.33
CA GLY A 152 8.42 4.14 1.58
C GLY A 152 7.08 4.52 0.93
N CYS A 153 5.99 4.02 1.50
CA CYS A 153 4.66 4.03 0.88
C CYS A 153 3.91 5.35 1.10
N MET A 154 3.71 6.12 0.02
CA MET A 154 2.92 7.36 0.00
C MET A 154 1.50 7.18 0.59
N ALA A 155 0.80 6.12 0.22
CA ALA A 155 -0.56 5.86 0.72
C ALA A 155 -0.59 5.59 2.23
N ALA A 156 0.43 4.90 2.75
CA ALA A 156 0.52 4.64 4.18
C ALA A 156 0.74 5.94 4.96
N LYS A 157 1.70 6.77 4.53
CA LYS A 157 1.94 8.09 5.14
C LYS A 157 0.67 8.94 5.17
N PHE A 158 0.02 9.06 4.01
CA PHE A 158 -1.19 9.87 3.87
C PHE A 158 -2.26 9.47 4.87
N PHE A 159 -2.63 8.20 4.93
CA PHE A 159 -3.70 7.74 5.81
C PHE A 159 -3.30 7.54 7.27
N THR A 160 -2.02 7.57 7.61
CA THR A 160 -1.60 7.71 9.02
C THR A 160 -1.46 9.17 9.45
N GLY A 161 -1.68 10.13 8.57
CA GLY A 161 -1.51 11.57 8.86
C GLY A 161 -0.04 12.03 8.89
N ILE A 162 0.90 11.19 8.43
CA ILE A 162 2.30 11.58 8.25
C ILE A 162 2.42 12.37 6.94
N PRO A 163 3.11 13.53 6.93
CA PRO A 163 3.39 14.27 5.69
C PRO A 163 4.05 13.41 4.62
N LEU A 164 3.80 13.67 3.33
CA LEU A 164 4.31 12.83 2.24
C LEU A 164 5.85 12.82 2.15
N ASP A 165 6.50 13.89 2.59
CA ASP A 165 7.94 14.05 2.75
C ASP A 165 8.50 13.48 4.08
N GLY A 166 7.64 12.93 4.93
CA GLY A 166 8.00 12.17 6.12
C GLY A 166 8.40 10.72 5.80
N PRO A 167 8.81 9.93 6.81
CA PRO A 167 9.13 8.51 6.65
C PRO A 167 7.87 7.66 6.45
N ASP A 168 8.02 6.41 5.97
CA ASP A 168 6.96 5.40 6.06
C ASP A 168 6.57 5.19 7.54
N PRO A 169 5.29 5.08 7.90
CA PRO A 169 4.90 4.72 9.27
C PRO A 169 5.52 3.40 9.73
N GLU A 170 5.82 2.48 8.82
CA GLU A 170 6.48 1.20 9.10
C GLU A 170 8.01 1.26 8.83
N CYS A 171 8.62 2.44 8.80
CA CYS A 171 10.07 2.60 8.58
C CYS A 171 10.88 1.71 9.53
N VAL A 172 11.72 0.85 8.94
CA VAL A 172 12.51 -0.14 9.69
C VAL A 172 13.61 0.48 10.56
N GLY A 173 13.99 1.73 10.29
CA GLY A 173 14.93 2.52 11.12
C GLY A 173 14.30 3.10 12.40
N GLY A 174 12.98 3.02 12.57
CA GLY A 174 12.26 3.53 13.74
C GLY A 174 11.70 4.96 13.59
N ASP A 175 12.15 5.72 12.58
CA ASP A 175 11.66 7.10 12.36
C ASP A 175 10.15 7.19 12.12
N GLY A 176 9.54 6.11 11.61
CA GLY A 176 8.09 6.01 11.39
C GLY A 176 7.30 6.04 12.69
N GLU A 177 7.77 5.35 13.73
CA GLU A 177 7.12 5.34 15.05
C GLU A 177 7.17 6.73 15.70
N HIS A 178 8.31 7.41 15.59
CA HIS A 178 8.43 8.79 16.04
C HIS A 178 7.49 9.72 15.27
N ALA A 179 7.43 9.61 13.94
CA ALA A 179 6.52 10.40 13.11
C ALA A 179 5.05 10.15 13.46
N LEU A 180 4.66 8.91 13.74
CA LEU A 180 3.29 8.58 14.21
C LEU A 180 2.97 9.21 15.57
N SER A 181 3.93 9.25 16.50
CA SER A 181 3.71 9.76 17.86
C SER A 181 3.33 11.25 17.92
N ILE A 182 3.69 12.02 16.88
CA ILE A 182 3.41 13.46 16.78
C ILE A 182 2.19 13.77 15.90
N VAL A 183 1.57 12.77 15.28
CA VAL A 183 0.33 12.96 14.52
C VAL A 183 -0.81 13.24 15.50
N THR A 184 -1.55 14.31 15.25
CA THR A 184 -2.76 14.64 16.00
C THR A 184 -3.80 13.52 15.86
N PRO A 185 -4.27 12.89 16.96
CA PRO A 185 -5.27 11.84 16.89
C PRO A 185 -6.52 12.30 16.13
N GLY A 186 -6.94 11.51 15.14
CA GLY A 186 -8.12 11.79 14.31
C GLY A 186 -7.91 12.80 13.18
N SER A 187 -6.69 13.33 12.97
CA SER A 187 -6.39 14.19 11.81
C SER A 187 -6.14 13.43 10.51
N ALA A 188 -6.01 12.10 10.59
CA ALA A 188 -5.79 11.26 9.43
C ALA A 188 -6.92 11.45 8.39
N PRO A 189 -6.57 11.70 7.11
CA PRO A 189 -7.53 11.75 6.02
C PRO A 189 -8.39 10.48 5.98
N LYS A 190 -9.62 10.60 5.50
CA LYS A 190 -10.48 9.46 5.18
C LYS A 190 -10.57 9.30 3.67
N PRO A 191 -10.79 8.09 3.14
CA PRO A 191 -11.09 7.92 1.73
C PRO A 191 -12.25 8.84 1.31
N ALA A 192 -12.11 9.50 0.15
CA ALA A 192 -12.99 10.60 -0.20
C ALA A 192 -14.44 10.13 -0.43
N MET A 193 -14.63 8.96 -1.07
CA MET A 193 -15.96 8.51 -1.47
C MET A 193 -16.13 6.99 -1.41
N ASP A 194 -17.32 6.55 -0.98
CA ASP A 194 -17.81 5.19 -1.17
C ASP A 194 -18.76 5.16 -2.37
N HIS A 195 -18.27 4.64 -3.49
CA HIS A 195 -19.07 4.44 -4.70
C HIS A 195 -19.92 3.17 -4.67
N SER A 196 -19.92 2.44 -3.56
CA SER A 196 -20.75 1.25 -3.40
C SER A 196 -22.23 1.63 -3.45
N LYS A 197 -22.98 0.98 -4.33
CA LYS A 197 -24.44 1.08 -4.29
C LYS A 197 -24.93 0.47 -2.97
N PRO A 198 -25.88 1.09 -2.26
CA PRO A 198 -26.50 0.47 -1.09
C PRO A 198 -27.04 -0.91 -1.48
N VAL A 199 -26.53 -1.97 -0.84
CA VAL A 199 -27.01 -3.33 -1.08
C VAL A 199 -28.09 -3.63 -0.04
N THR A 200 -29.34 -3.79 -0.48
CA THR A 200 -30.38 -4.35 0.38
C THR A 200 -30.22 -5.86 0.43
N LEU A 201 -29.67 -6.37 1.54
CA LEU A 201 -29.57 -7.82 1.77
C LEU A 201 -30.97 -8.40 1.99
N SER A 202 -31.58 -8.95 0.95
CA SER A 202 -32.78 -9.76 1.09
C SER A 202 -32.38 -11.17 1.54
N ARG A 203 -32.85 -11.59 2.72
CA ARG A 203 -32.75 -12.99 3.13
C ARG A 203 -33.63 -13.81 2.20
N LYS A 204 -33.02 -14.66 1.35
CA LYS A 204 -33.78 -15.74 0.69
C LYS A 204 -34.34 -16.65 1.77
N PRO A 205 -35.66 -16.93 1.80
CA PRO A 205 -36.21 -17.96 2.68
C PRO A 205 -35.54 -19.28 2.32
N VAL A 206 -34.93 -19.94 3.31
CA VAL A 206 -34.45 -21.30 3.13
C VAL A 206 -35.70 -22.18 2.98
N SER A 207 -35.94 -22.72 1.80
CA SER A 207 -37.02 -23.69 1.61
C SER A 207 -36.68 -24.92 2.44
N ALA A 208 -37.46 -25.19 3.49
CA ALA A 208 -37.40 -26.47 4.18
C ALA A 208 -37.72 -27.57 3.16
N ARG A 209 -36.72 -28.39 2.83
CA ARG A 209 -36.95 -29.62 2.06
C ARG A 209 -37.82 -30.52 2.94
N ARG A 210 -38.98 -30.93 2.40
CA ARG A 210 -39.84 -31.96 2.99
C ARG A 210 -39.23 -33.33 2.79
#